data_AF-A0A1Q6G1R3-F1
#
_entry.id   AF-A0A1Q6G1R3-F1
#
_cell.length_a   1.000
_cell.length_b   1.000
_cell.length_c   1.000
_cell.angle_alpha   90.00
_cell.angle_beta   90.00
_cell.angle_gamma   90.00
#
_symmetry.space_group_name_H-M   'P 1'
#
loop_
_entity.id
_entity.type
_entity.pdbx_description
1 polymer ?
#
loop_
_entity_poly.entity_id
_entity_poly.type
_entity_poly.pdbx_seq_one_letter_code
_entity_poly.pdbx_strand_id
1 'polypeptide(L)'
;MPTIYKPKKNLQKNNNQYDSERRKIYNSERWRRLRAWKFASDPLCEMCLKEDKVVPAEDIHHIVSFMSTNDPERRISLAYDYENLMSLCKQCHQKVHNKKGE
;
A
#
# COMPACT_ATOMS: atom_id res chain seq x y z
N MET A 1 37.15 -27.97 3.26
CA MET A 1 36.26 -26.81 3.44
C MET A 1 34.91 -27.33 3.91
N PRO A 2 34.41 -26.97 5.10
CA PRO A 2 33.11 -27.44 5.54
C PRO A 2 32.03 -26.68 4.77
N THR A 3 31.16 -27.41 4.07
CA THR A 3 29.97 -26.86 3.43
C THR A 3 28.94 -26.53 4.50
N ILE A 4 28.72 -25.24 4.74
CA ILE A 4 27.65 -24.77 5.63
C ILE A 4 26.32 -25.19 5.00
N TYR A 5 25.66 -26.20 5.58
CA TYR A 5 24.34 -26.64 5.16
C TYR A 5 23.34 -25.49 5.33
N LYS A 6 22.81 -25.00 4.21
CA LYS A 6 21.78 -23.96 4.20
C LYS A 6 20.42 -24.66 4.06
N PRO A 7 19.60 -24.74 5.13
CA PRO A 7 18.32 -25.45 5.06
C PRO A 7 17.44 -24.79 4.00
N LYS A 8 16.79 -25.62 3.16
CA LYS A 8 15.81 -25.12 2.18
C LYS A 8 14.69 -24.41 2.95
N LYS A 9 14.51 -23.11 2.71
CA LYS A 9 13.39 -22.35 3.27
C LYS A 9 12.11 -23.04 2.84
N ASN A 10 11.35 -23.52 3.82
CA ASN A 10 9.99 -24.01 3.61
C ASN A 10 9.15 -22.82 3.13
N LEU A 11 8.91 -22.74 1.82
CA LEU A 11 7.95 -21.79 1.24
C LEU A 11 6.57 -22.26 1.67
N GLN A 12 6.14 -21.84 2.86
CA GLN A 12 4.76 -22.02 3.30
C GLN A 12 3.84 -21.41 2.24
N LYS A 13 3.12 -22.27 1.50
CA LYS A 13 2.06 -21.84 0.58
C LYS A 13 0.90 -21.35 1.44
N ASN A 14 0.94 -20.07 1.79
CA ASN A 14 -0.16 -19.41 2.48
C ASN A 14 -1.28 -19.07 1.48
N ASN A 15 -2.53 -19.16 1.92
CA ASN A 15 -3.76 -19.07 1.14
C ASN A 15 -3.72 -18.02 0.01
N ASN A 16 -3.53 -18.52 -1.22
CA ASN A 16 -3.13 -17.79 -2.42
C ASN A 16 -4.10 -16.70 -2.90
N GLN A 17 -5.38 -16.75 -2.52
CA GLN A 17 -6.40 -15.90 -3.15
C GLN A 17 -6.31 -14.44 -2.69
N TYR A 18 -6.20 -14.18 -1.39
CA TYR A 18 -6.05 -12.84 -0.81
C TYR A 18 -4.87 -12.07 -1.43
N ASP A 19 -3.70 -12.72 -1.48
CA ASP A 19 -2.52 -12.12 -2.08
C ASP A 19 -2.65 -11.96 -3.59
N SER A 20 -3.35 -12.86 -4.28
CA SER A 20 -3.58 -12.76 -5.71
C SER A 20 -4.47 -11.56 -6.08
N GLU A 21 -5.55 -11.34 -5.33
CA GLU A 21 -6.47 -10.21 -5.55
C GLU A 21 -5.78 -8.88 -5.25
N ARG A 22 -5.06 -8.83 -4.13
CA ARG A 22 -4.23 -7.67 -3.77
C ARG A 22 -3.21 -7.36 -4.86
N ARG A 23 -2.49 -8.37 -5.35
CA ARG A 23 -1.51 -8.20 -6.44
C ARG A 23 -2.16 -7.76 -7.75
N LYS A 24 -3.36 -8.25 -8.09
CA LYS A 24 -4.10 -7.81 -9.30
C LYS A 24 -4.36 -6.31 -9.28
N ILE A 25 -4.78 -5.75 -8.15
CA ILE A 25 -5.00 -4.30 -8.01
C ILE A 25 -3.69 -3.54 -8.22
N TYR A 26 -2.64 -3.86 -7.46
CA TYR A 26 -1.37 -3.14 -7.54
C TYR A 26 -0.66 -3.26 -8.90
N ASN A 27 -0.84 -4.38 -9.60
CA ASN A 27 -0.25 -4.60 -10.93
C ASN A 27 -1.11 -4.04 -12.06
N SER A 28 -2.32 -3.55 -11.78
CA SER A 28 -3.22 -3.03 -12.81
C SER A 28 -2.72 -1.71 -13.40
N GLU A 29 -2.99 -1.48 -14.68
CA GLU A 29 -2.72 -0.20 -15.33
C GLU A 29 -3.51 0.93 -14.67
N ARG A 30 -4.76 0.64 -14.29
CA ARG A 30 -5.64 1.59 -13.59
C ARG A 30 -5.00 2.11 -12.30
N TRP A 31 -4.43 1.22 -11.48
CA TRP A 31 -3.72 1.63 -10.26
C TRP A 31 -2.48 2.46 -10.59
N ARG A 32 -1.67 2.02 -11.56
CA ARG A 32 -0.46 2.76 -11.96
C ARG A 32 -0.78 4.19 -12.41
N ARG A 33 -1.85 4.38 -13.19
CA ARG A 33 -2.32 5.70 -13.65
C ARG A 33 -2.85 6.55 -12.49
N LEU A 34 -3.69 5.96 -11.63
CA LEU A 34 -4.24 6.63 -10.46
C LEU A 34 -3.13 7.08 -9.50
N ARG A 35 -2.16 6.21 -9.22
CA ARG A 35 -0.98 6.51 -8.39
C ARG A 35 -0.18 7.66 -8.98
N ALA A 36 0.10 7.64 -10.28
CA ALA A 36 0.84 8.71 -10.94
C ALA A 36 0.09 10.05 -10.87
N TRP A 37 -1.24 10.03 -11.08
CA TRP A 37 -2.08 11.22 -10.98
C TRP A 37 -2.09 11.78 -9.56
N LYS A 38 -2.28 10.94 -8.54
CA LYS A 38 -2.23 11.34 -7.12
C LYS A 38 -0.89 11.96 -6.75
N PHE A 39 0.24 11.42 -7.21
CA PHE A 39 1.55 12.06 -6.99
C PHE A 39 1.73 13.40 -7.70
N ALA A 40 1.16 13.56 -8.90
CA ALA A 40 1.25 14.80 -9.64
C ALA A 40 0.43 15.92 -8.98
N SER A 41 -0.76 15.58 -8.46
CA SER A 41 -1.64 16.50 -7.75
C SER A 41 -1.13 16.81 -6.34
N ASP A 42 -0.72 15.76 -5.61
CA ASP A 42 -0.33 15.82 -4.20
C ASP A 42 1.11 15.29 -4.02
N PRO A 43 2.14 16.07 -4.41
CA PRO A 43 3.54 15.62 -4.40
C PRO A 43 4.18 15.60 -3.00
N LEU A 44 3.51 16.18 -2.00
CA LEU A 44 3.99 16.26 -0.63
C LEU A 44 3.28 15.26 0.29
N CYS A 45 3.95 14.89 1.37
CA CYS A 45 3.37 14.08 2.43
C CYS A 45 2.25 14.85 3.12
N GLU A 46 1.01 14.40 2.96
CA GLU A 46 -0.18 15.07 3.50
C GLU A 46 -0.18 15.14 5.04
N MET A 47 0.41 14.14 5.71
CA MET A 47 0.56 14.17 7.17
C MET A 47 1.62 15.18 7.63
N CYS A 48 2.73 15.30 6.91
CA CYS A 48 3.77 16.28 7.25
C CYS A 48 3.29 17.70 6.96
N LEU A 49 2.53 17.89 5.86
CA LEU A 49 1.99 19.19 5.49
C LEU A 49 1.03 19.73 6.57
N LYS A 50 0.24 18.86 7.23
CA LYS A 50 -0.60 19.22 8.38
C LYS A 50 0.20 19.66 9.62
N GLU A 51 1.48 19.31 9.70
CA GLU A 51 2.42 19.74 10.74
C GLU A 51 3.33 20.88 10.25
N ASP A 52 2.94 21.59 9.17
CA ASP A 52 3.72 22.66 8.52
C ASP A 52 5.12 22.22 8.04
N LYS A 53 5.29 20.93 7.73
CA LYS A 53 6.53 20.36 7.19
C LYS A 53 6.42 20.03 5.72
N VAL A 54 7.32 20.58 4.92
CA VAL A 54 7.43 20.30 3.48
C VAL A 54 8.32 19.07 3.26
N VAL A 55 7.70 17.91 3.11
CA VAL A 55 8.38 16.62 2.85
C VAL A 55 7.79 15.99 1.61
N PRO A 56 8.60 15.53 0.64
CA PRO A 56 8.08 14.86 -0.54
C PRO A 56 7.38 13.55 -0.18
N ALA A 57 6.28 13.24 -0.87
CA ALA A 57 5.66 11.93 -0.78
C ALA A 57 6.47 10.89 -1.56
N GLU A 58 6.56 9.69 -1.02
CA GLU A 58 7.26 8.56 -1.64
C GLU A 58 6.30 7.41 -1.96
N ASP A 59 5.24 7.28 -1.17
CA ASP A 59 4.24 6.23 -1.27
C ASP A 59 2.82 6.79 -1.22
N ILE A 60 1.90 6.06 -1.85
CA ILE A 60 0.45 6.31 -1.74
C ILE A 60 -0.14 5.25 -0.83
N HIS A 61 -0.83 5.69 0.22
CA HIS A 61 -1.50 4.85 1.19
C HIS A 61 -3.01 4.84 0.95
N HIS A 62 -3.64 3.67 1.06
CA HIS A 62 -5.09 3.55 1.15
C HIS A 62 -5.56 3.84 2.58
N ILE A 63 -6.30 4.92 2.81
CA ILE A 63 -6.82 5.31 4.14
C ILE A 63 -7.62 4.15 4.75
N VAL A 64 -8.60 3.66 3.99
CA VAL A 64 -9.31 2.41 4.22
C VAL A 64 -8.74 1.35 3.30
N SER A 65 -8.25 0.25 3.88
CA SER A 65 -7.71 -0.86 3.10
C SER A 65 -8.83 -1.45 2.25
N PHE A 66 -8.62 -1.56 0.93
CA PHE A 66 -9.56 -2.23 0.04
C PHE A 66 -9.73 -3.73 0.37
N MET A 67 -8.78 -4.33 1.09
CA MET A 67 -8.89 -5.72 1.57
C MET A 67 -9.70 -5.85 2.88
N SER A 68 -10.25 -4.76 3.42
CA SER A 68 -11.11 -4.79 4.63
C SER A 68 -12.51 -5.35 4.38
N THR A 69 -12.91 -5.54 3.12
CA THR A 69 -14.23 -6.06 2.73
C THR A 69 -14.09 -7.33 1.91
N ASN A 70 -15.11 -8.18 1.98
CA ASN A 70 -15.25 -9.37 1.14
C ASN A 70 -16.06 -9.10 -0.14
N ASP A 71 -16.80 -8.00 -0.19
CA ASP A 71 -17.59 -7.63 -1.37
C ASP A 71 -16.68 -7.16 -2.53
N PRO A 72 -16.71 -7.82 -3.70
CA PRO A 72 -15.88 -7.46 -4.85
C PRO A 72 -16.10 -6.03 -5.35
N GLU A 73 -17.34 -5.55 -5.38
CA GLU A 73 -17.65 -4.21 -5.91
C GLU A 73 -17.10 -3.13 -4.98
N ARG A 74 -17.37 -3.26 -3.68
CA ARG A 74 -16.80 -2.35 -2.68
C ARG A 74 -15.28 -2.43 -2.62
N ARG A 75 -14.67 -3.61 -2.81
CA ARG A 75 -13.21 -3.76 -2.91
C ARG A 75 -12.64 -2.93 -4.06
N ILE A 76 -13.25 -3.00 -5.24
CA ILE A 76 -12.83 -2.22 -6.41
C ILE A 76 -13.04 -0.72 -6.16
N SER A 77 -14.17 -0.34 -5.57
CA SER A 77 -14.44 1.05 -5.20
C SER A 77 -13.36 1.60 -4.28
N LEU A 78 -13.09 0.93 -3.14
CA LEU A 78 -12.04 1.33 -2.20
C LEU A 78 -10.63 1.33 -2.80
N ALA A 79 -10.34 0.42 -3.73
CA ALA A 79 -9.02 0.28 -4.34
C ALA A 79 -8.67 1.46 -5.26
N TYR A 80 -9.67 2.03 -5.93
CA TYR A 80 -9.49 3.05 -6.98
C TYR A 80 -10.16 4.40 -6.68
N ASP A 81 -10.75 4.56 -5.50
CA ASP A 81 -11.25 5.84 -5.02
C ASP A 81 -10.08 6.78 -4.70
N TYR A 82 -10.06 7.94 -5.37
CA TYR A 82 -9.01 8.95 -5.19
C TYR A 82 -9.02 9.56 -3.79
N GLU A 83 -10.21 9.77 -3.22
CA GLU A 83 -10.38 10.34 -1.88
C GLU A 83 -9.95 9.37 -0.78
N ASN A 84 -9.89 8.07 -1.10
CA ASN A 84 -9.36 7.04 -0.22
C ASN A 84 -7.82 6.92 -0.29
N LEU A 85 -7.14 7.77 -1.05
CA LEU A 85 -5.68 7.77 -1.19
C LEU A 85 -5.03 8.94 -0.47
N MET A 86 -3.90 8.66 0.17
CA MET A 86 -3.10 9.65 0.86
C MET A 86 -1.64 9.57 0.43
N SER A 87 -1.08 10.69 0.00
CA SER A 87 0.35 10.83 -0.32
C SER A 87 1.18 10.92 0.96
N LEU A 88 2.13 10.01 1.17
CA LEU A 88 2.92 9.93 2.41
C LEU A 88 4.42 9.73 2.13
N CYS A 89 5.27 10.28 3.01
CA CYS A 89 6.67 9.87 3.10
C CYS A 89 6.80 8.50 3.76
N LYS A 90 7.95 7.82 3.61
CA LYS A 90 8.17 6.48 4.20
C LYS A 90 7.90 6.41 5.70
N GLN A 91 8.32 7.43 6.45
CA GLN A 91 8.15 7.47 7.90
C GLN A 91 6.67 7.53 8.30
N CYS A 92 5.90 8.41 7.66
CA CYS A 92 4.47 8.53 7.94
C CYS A 92 3.72 7.28 7.48
N HIS A 93 4.08 6.72 6.32
CA HIS A 93 3.48 5.48 5.83
C HIS A 93 3.67 4.31 6.82
N GLN A 94 4.87 4.14 7.36
CA GLN A 94 5.15 3.13 8.40
C GLN A 94 4.36 3.40 9.69
N LYS A 95 4.29 4.66 10.15
CA LYS A 95 3.51 5.04 11.34
C LYS A 95 2.04 4.65 11.20
N VAL A 96 1.44 4.84 10.03
CA VAL A 96 0.02 4.50 9.79
C VAL A 96 -0.20 2.99 9.84
N HIS A 97 0.70 2.18 9.29
CA HIS A 97 0.60 0.71 9.40
C HIS A 97 0.77 0.24 10.84
N ASN A 98 1.69 0.83 11.60
CA ASN A 98 1.96 0.44 12.98
C ASN A 98 0.82 0.85 13.94
N LYS A 99 0.18 2.01 13.73
CA LYS A 99 -0.96 2.48 14.54
C LYS A 99 -2.21 1.60 14.43
N LYS A 100 -2.36 0.83 13.34
CA LYS A 100 -3.51 -0.10 13.18
C LYS A 100 -3.33 -1.41 13.98
N GLY A 101 -2.25 -1.56 14.74
CA GLY A 101 -1.93 -2.75 15.54
C GLY A 101 -2.19 -2.64 17.05
N GLU A 102 -2.91 -1.60 17.51
CA GLU A 102 -3.41 -1.45 18.89
C GLU A 102 -4.92 -1.70 18.97
#